data_AF-A0A4Q7J1C8-F1
#
_entry.id   AF-A0A4Q7J1C8-F1
#
_cell.length_a   1.000
_cell.length_b   1.000
_cell.length_c   1.000
_cell.angle_alpha   90.00
_cell.angle_beta   90.00
_cell.angle_gamma   90.00
#
_symmetry.space_group_name_H-M   'P 1'
#
loop_
_entity.id
_entity.type
_entity.pdbx_description
1 polymer ?
#
loop_
_entity_poly.entity_id
_entity_poly.type
_entity_poly.pdbx_seq_one_letter_code
_entity_poly.pdbx_strand_id
1 'polypeptide(L)'
;MSAAVADKPTALAAIAQALAFPDYFGGNLDALYDCLTDLNWLPPGEHVLIWAGSDALKAADPRAYLAVRGVLSDAVRALAPGGERADSRRLTVVLTDS
;
A
#
# COMPACT_ATOMS: atom_id res chain seq x y z
N MET A 1 -14.43 -18.79 13.19
CA MET A 1 -13.69 -17.51 13.10
C MET A 1 -14.40 -16.68 12.05
N SER A 2 -14.97 -15.53 12.41
CA SER A 2 -15.56 -14.64 11.41
C SER A 2 -14.41 -14.17 10.52
N ALA A 3 -14.41 -14.53 9.24
CA ALA A 3 -13.48 -13.92 8.30
C ALA A 3 -13.72 -12.41 8.37
N ALA A 4 -12.66 -11.63 8.65
CA ALA A 4 -12.74 -10.20 8.44
C ALA A 4 -13.20 -9.98 6.99
N VAL A 5 -14.17 -9.08 6.77
CA VAL A 5 -14.67 -8.80 5.43
C VAL A 5 -13.50 -8.30 4.59
N ALA A 6 -13.15 -9.07 3.55
CA ALA A 6 -12.09 -8.70 2.63
C ALA A 6 -12.67 -7.78 1.56
N ASP A 7 -12.61 -6.48 1.81
CA ASP A 7 -13.06 -5.43 0.89
C ASP A 7 -12.02 -4.32 0.74
N LYS A 8 -12.25 -3.43 -0.24
CA LYS A 8 -11.33 -2.33 -0.54
C LYS A 8 -11.12 -1.39 0.66
N PRO A 9 -12.16 -0.87 1.34
CA PRO A 9 -11.95 0.01 2.49
C PRO A 9 -11.11 -0.63 3.60
N THR A 10 -11.37 -1.91 3.92
CA THR A 10 -10.61 -2.65 4.93
C THR A 10 -9.15 -2.80 4.53
N ALA A 11 -8.87 -3.12 3.26
CA ALA A 11 -7.50 -3.21 2.76
C ALA A 11 -6.76 -1.86 2.81
N LEU A 12 -7.41 -0.77 2.41
CA LEU A 12 -6.84 0.58 2.47
C LEU A 12 -6.53 1.00 3.92
N ALA A 13 -7.44 0.73 4.85
CA ALA A 13 -7.25 1.02 6.27
C ALA A 13 -6.09 0.21 6.87
N ALA A 14 -5.97 -1.07 6.52
CA ALA A 14 -4.88 -1.93 6.99
C ALA A 14 -3.51 -1.44 6.50
N ILE A 15 -3.40 -1.04 5.22
CA ILE A 15 -2.15 -0.48 4.67
C ILE A 15 -1.80 0.85 5.36
N ALA A 16 -2.79 1.74 5.53
CA ALA A 16 -2.59 3.02 6.20
C ALA A 16 -2.11 2.83 7.65
N GLN A 17 -2.70 1.89 8.38
CA GLN A 17 -2.25 1.55 9.73
C GLN A 17 -0.83 0.99 9.74
N ALA A 18 -0.50 0.06 8.83
CA ALA A 18 0.81 -0.59 8.77
C ALA A 18 1.96 0.39 8.48
N LEU A 19 1.70 1.44 7.69
CA LEU A 19 2.67 2.46 7.32
C LEU A 19 2.53 3.76 8.15
N ALA A 20 1.72 3.73 9.20
CA ALA A 20 1.42 4.86 10.07
C ALA A 20 1.08 6.14 9.28
N PHE A 21 0.17 6.01 8.31
CA PHE A 21 -0.26 7.14 7.48
C PHE A 21 -0.82 8.28 8.35
N PRO A 22 -0.61 9.54 7.93
CA PRO A 22 -1.17 10.70 8.62
C PRO A 22 -2.70 10.71 8.64
N ASP A 23 -3.26 11.42 9.62
CA ASP A 23 -4.71 11.54 9.85
C ASP A 23 -5.49 12.13 8.65
N TYR A 24 -4.81 12.81 7.73
CA TYR A 24 -5.41 13.34 6.51
C TYR A 24 -5.63 12.30 5.41
N PHE A 25 -5.30 11.03 5.64
CA PHE A 25 -5.49 9.97 4.65
C PHE A 25 -6.95 9.85 4.19
N GLY A 26 -7.19 10.09 2.90
CA GLY A 26 -8.53 10.21 2.32
C GLY A 26 -9.29 8.90 2.05
N GLY A 27 -8.75 7.74 2.43
CA GLY A 27 -9.45 6.45 2.34
C GLY A 27 -9.80 5.99 0.92
N ASN A 28 -9.09 6.48 -0.10
CA ASN A 28 -9.28 6.15 -1.51
C ASN A 28 -7.95 5.83 -2.19
N LEU A 29 -8.01 5.37 -3.46
CA LEU A 29 -6.84 4.89 -4.19
C LEU A 29 -5.85 6.02 -4.56
N ASP A 30 -6.35 7.23 -4.83
CA ASP A 30 -5.50 8.38 -5.13
C ASP A 30 -4.75 8.84 -3.87
N ALA A 31 -5.48 8.97 -2.76
CA ALA A 31 -4.88 9.26 -1.46
C ALA A 31 -3.87 8.18 -1.00
N LEU A 32 -4.09 6.92 -1.39
CA LEU A 32 -3.14 5.83 -1.15
C LEU A 32 -1.85 6.08 -1.93
N TYR A 33 -1.95 6.39 -3.22
CA TYR A 33 -0.79 6.70 -4.07
C TYR A 33 0.00 7.90 -3.53
N ASP A 34 -0.69 8.98 -3.17
CA ASP A 34 -0.06 10.19 -2.62
C ASP A 34 0.73 9.87 -1.35
N CYS A 35 0.13 9.13 -0.42
CA CYS A 35 0.80 8.76 0.82
C CYS A 35 2.01 7.82 0.59
N LEU A 36 1.85 6.82 -0.29
CA LEU A 36 2.92 5.86 -0.59
C LEU A 36 4.10 6.49 -1.32
N THR A 37 3.90 7.59 -2.06
CA THR A 37 4.98 8.28 -2.77
C THR A 37 5.60 9.42 -1.96
N ASP A 38 4.95 9.85 -0.86
CA ASP A 38 5.49 10.84 0.07
C ASP A 38 6.38 10.20 1.14
N LEU A 39 5.80 9.33 1.99
CA LEU A 39 6.46 8.62 3.10
C LEU A 39 7.38 9.49 3.99
N ASN A 40 7.23 10.82 3.96
CA ASN A 40 8.16 11.75 4.59
C ASN A 40 8.19 11.64 6.13
N TRP A 41 7.12 11.09 6.72
CA TRP A 41 6.99 10.82 8.15
C TRP A 41 7.76 9.57 8.62
N LEU A 42 8.17 8.69 7.70
CA LEU A 42 9.01 7.55 8.01
C LEU A 42 10.50 7.92 7.92
N PRO A 43 11.42 7.21 8.57
CA PRO A 43 12.85 7.40 8.37
C PRO A 43 13.28 7.21 6.90
N PRO A 44 14.37 7.84 6.44
CA PRO A 44 14.97 7.51 5.14
C PRO A 44 15.38 6.03 5.07
N GLY A 45 15.36 5.45 3.86
CA GLY A 45 15.78 4.07 3.62
C GLY A 45 14.70 3.18 3.01
N GLU A 46 14.89 1.87 3.10
CA GLU A 46 13.95 0.90 2.54
C GLU A 46 12.81 0.59 3.49
N HIS A 47 11.59 0.64 2.96
CA HIS A 47 10.36 0.25 3.62
C HIS A 47 9.76 -0.93 2.87
N VAL A 48 9.49 -2.02 3.59
CA VAL A 48 8.90 -3.24 3.01
C VAL A 48 7.48 -3.41 3.53
N LEU A 49 6.49 -3.29 2.62
CA LEU A 49 5.10 -3.60 2.91
C LEU A 49 4.83 -5.07 2.57
N ILE A 50 4.55 -5.88 3.58
CA ILE A 50 4.14 -7.27 3.43
C ILE A 50 2.61 -7.33 3.48
N TRP A 51 1.99 -7.63 2.35
CA TRP A 51 0.55 -7.84 2.28
C TRP A 51 0.23 -9.34 2.38
N ALA A 52 0.13 -9.80 3.63
CA ALA A 52 -0.29 -11.17 3.94
C ALA A 52 -1.79 -11.36 3.72
N GLY A 53 -2.16 -12.51 3.13
CA GLY A 53 -3.57 -12.84 2.87
C GLY A 53 -4.22 -12.01 1.78
N SER A 54 -3.41 -11.51 0.83
CA SER A 54 -3.92 -10.71 -0.29
C SER A 54 -4.88 -11.50 -1.20
N ASP A 55 -4.79 -12.83 -1.16
CA ASP A 55 -5.68 -13.79 -1.83
C ASP A 55 -7.13 -13.74 -1.31
N ALA A 56 -7.34 -13.40 -0.04
CA ALA A 56 -8.68 -13.22 0.52
C ALA A 56 -9.43 -12.07 -0.18
N LEU A 57 -8.78 -10.91 -0.37
CA LEU A 57 -9.35 -9.80 -1.14
C LEU A 57 -9.48 -10.17 -2.61
N LYS A 58 -8.49 -10.87 -3.18
CA LYS A 58 -8.54 -11.33 -4.58
C LYS A 58 -9.75 -12.24 -4.83
N ALA A 59 -10.12 -13.10 -3.89
CA ALA A 59 -11.26 -13.99 -4.01
C ALA A 59 -12.60 -13.26 -3.80
N ALA A 60 -12.67 -12.36 -2.82
CA ALA A 60 -13.90 -11.64 -2.47
C ALA A 60 -14.24 -10.50 -3.44
N ASP A 61 -13.23 -9.73 -3.86
CA ASP A 61 -13.36 -8.61 -4.79
C ASP A 61 -12.10 -8.48 -5.68
N PRO A 62 -12.06 -9.23 -6.80
CA PRO A 62 -10.93 -9.21 -7.73
C PRO A 62 -10.63 -7.81 -8.30
N ARG A 63 -11.67 -6.98 -8.47
CA ARG A 63 -11.52 -5.63 -9.01
C ARG A 63 -10.84 -4.72 -8.00
N ALA A 64 -11.25 -4.78 -6.74
CA ALA A 64 -10.58 -4.06 -5.66
C ALA A 64 -9.13 -4.53 -5.49
N TYR A 65 -8.89 -5.84 -5.49
CA TYR A 65 -7.54 -6.40 -5.40
C TYR A 65 -6.62 -5.85 -6.50
N LEU A 66 -7.06 -5.90 -7.77
CA LEU A 66 -6.29 -5.38 -8.89
C LEU A 66 -6.04 -3.87 -8.78
N ALA A 67 -7.03 -3.11 -8.30
CA ALA A 67 -6.89 -1.66 -8.15
C ALA A 67 -5.88 -1.29 -7.05
N VAL A 68 -5.96 -1.91 -5.87
CA VAL A 68 -4.99 -1.67 -4.77
C VAL A 68 -3.59 -2.15 -5.18
N ARG A 69 -3.47 -3.33 -5.78
CA ARG A 69 -2.19 -3.84 -6.29
C ARG A 69 -1.59 -2.95 -7.37
N GLY A 70 -2.42 -2.36 -8.22
CA GLY A 70 -2.00 -1.38 -9.23
C GLY A 70 -1.33 -0.17 -8.59
N VAL A 71 -2.02 0.48 -7.64
CA VAL A 71 -1.48 1.63 -6.90
C VAL A 71 -0.18 1.30 -6.17
N LEU A 72 -0.12 0.14 -5.50
CA LEU A 72 1.11 -0.34 -4.84
C LEU A 72 2.26 -0.50 -5.85
N SER A 73 1.99 -1.06 -7.03
CA SER A 73 2.99 -1.26 -8.07
C SER A 73 3.49 0.07 -8.65
N ASP A 74 2.58 1.03 -8.84
CA ASP A 74 2.92 2.36 -9.36
C ASP A 74 3.75 3.15 -8.34
N ALA A 75 3.42 3.08 -7.05
CA ALA A 75 4.21 3.71 -6.00
C ALA A 75 5.62 3.12 -5.87
N VAL A 76 5.78 1.79 -5.98
CA VAL A 76 7.10 1.13 -6.02
C VAL A 76 7.94 1.66 -7.19
N ARG A 77 7.34 1.87 -8.36
CA ARG A 77 8.04 2.44 -9.53
C ARG A 77 8.42 3.90 -9.30
N ALA A 78 7.55 4.69 -8.70
CA ALA A 78 7.80 6.11 -8.41
C ALA A 78 8.97 6.31 -7.43
N LEU A 79 9.17 5.37 -6.49
CA LEU A 79 10.26 5.37 -5.52
C LEU A 79 11.48 4.54 -5.95
N ALA A 80 11.52 4.07 -7.19
CA ALA A 80 12.67 3.33 -7.71
C ALA A 80 13.90 4.25 -7.86
N PRO A 81 15.13 3.70 -7.73
CA PRO A 81 16.35 4.47 -7.96
C PRO A 81 16.35 5.15 -9.33
N GLY A 82 16.61 6.46 -9.37
CA GLY A 82 16.65 7.26 -10.61
C GLY A 82 15.43 8.16 -10.86
N GLY A 83 14.44 8.19 -9.94
CA GLY A 83 13.38 9.19 -9.94
C GLY A 83 13.84 10.59 -9.49
N GLU A 84 13.03 11.62 -9.77
CA GLU A 84 13.34 13.04 -9.49
C GLU A 84 13.45 13.41 -7.99
N ARG A 85 13.20 12.49 -7.06
CA ARG A 85 13.23 12.76 -5.61
C ARG A 85 14.63 12.57 -5.03
N ALA A 86 15.08 13.57 -4.25
CA ALA A 86 16.36 13.57 -3.55
C ALA A 86 16.40 12.65 -2.31
N ASP A 87 15.24 12.19 -1.83
CA ASP A 87 15.12 11.44 -0.59
C ASP A 87 15.39 9.94 -0.80
N SER A 88 16.19 9.34 0.08
CA SER A 88 16.62 7.93 -0.03
C SER A 88 15.53 6.89 0.32
N ARG A 89 14.24 7.27 0.35
CA ARG A 89 13.14 6.38 0.69
C ARG A 89 12.76 5.50 -0.49
N ARG A 90 12.67 4.19 -0.24
CA ARG A 90 12.24 3.20 -1.21
C ARG A 90 11.11 2.36 -0.63
N LEU A 91 10.20 1.94 -1.49
CA LEU A 91 9.13 1.03 -1.13
C LEU A 91 9.32 -0.30 -1.87
N THR A 92 9.28 -1.39 -1.13
CA THR A 92 9.18 -2.76 -1.66
C THR A 92 7.85 -3.34 -1.20
N VAL A 93 7.13 -4.01 -2.09
CA VAL A 93 5.87 -4.68 -1.76
C VAL A 93 6.02 -6.18 -1.97
N VAL A 94 5.69 -6.95 -0.93
CA VAL A 94 5.69 -8.41 -0.95
C VAL A 94 4.26 -8.88 -0.77
N LEU A 95 3.77 -9.68 -1.71
CA LEU A 95 2.46 -10.34 -1.61
C LEU A 95 2.69 -11.76 -1.09
N THR A 96 1.99 -12.15 -0.04
CA THR A 96 1.99 -13.54 0.42
C THR A 96 0.56 -14.05 0.51
N ASP A 97 0.36 -15.27 0.02
CA ASP A 97 -0.87 -16.02 0.25
C ASP A 97 -0.87 -16.50 1.72
N SER A 98 -2.04 -16.66 2.32
CA SER A 98 -2.18 -17.18 3.71
C SER A 98 -2.12 -18.70 3.80
#